data_AF-A0A2U1T7F7-F1
#
_entry.id   AF-A0A2U1T7F7-F1
#
_cell.length_a   1.000
_cell.length_b   1.000
_cell.length_c   1.000
_cell.angle_alpha   90.00
_cell.angle_beta   90.00
_cell.angle_gamma   90.00
#
_symmetry.space_group_name_H-M   'P 1'
#
loop_
_entity.id
_entity.type
_entity.pdbx_description
1 polymer ?
#
loop_
_entity_poly.entity_id
_entity_poly.type
_entity_poly.pdbx_seq_one_letter_code
_entity_poly.pdbx_strand_id
1 'polypeptide(L)'
;MAIDLTLRATDAADMPAIRAVLDAHQVQADGLYLHAPGIDGVFESSYLGSASFYGQLFGITPSPAACSLLFDLAVAGPLIITCEPGPPQIVLCGAGIEPAEVVDESIPP
;
A
#
# COMPACT_ATOMS: atom_id res chain seq x y z
N MET A 1 17.06 -6.85 -4.43
CA MET A 1 16.56 -6.10 -5.61
C MET A 1 15.55 -5.11 -5.09
N ALA A 2 15.68 -3.84 -5.46
CA ALA A 2 14.68 -2.84 -5.13
C ALA A 2 13.45 -3.05 -6.00
N ILE A 3 12.26 -2.82 -5.43
CA ILE A 3 10.98 -2.87 -6.13
C ILE A 3 10.21 -1.57 -5.87
N ASP A 4 9.25 -1.28 -6.72
CA ASP A 4 8.25 -0.24 -6.52
C ASP A 4 6.92 -0.93 -6.24
N LEU A 5 6.16 -0.41 -5.28
CA LEU A 5 4.83 -0.91 -4.94
C LEU A 5 3.79 0.19 -5.09
N THR A 6 2.63 -0.16 -5.64
CA THR A 6 1.45 0.70 -5.61
C THR A 6 0.40 0.07 -4.70
N LEU A 7 -0.24 0.89 -3.87
CA LEU A 7 -1.30 0.51 -2.96
C LEU A 7 -2.56 1.31 -3.31
N ARG A 8 -3.67 0.63 -3.54
CA ARG A 8 -4.97 1.27 -3.85
C ARG A 8 -6.05 0.76 -2.94
N ALA A 9 -6.83 1.67 -2.36
CA ALA A 9 -8.07 1.34 -1.69
C ALA A 9 -9.08 0.72 -2.66
N THR A 10 -9.77 -0.33 -2.21
CA THR A 10 -11.06 -0.72 -2.76
C THR A 10 -12.15 0.28 -2.34
N ASP A 11 -13.35 0.17 -2.90
CA ASP A 11 -14.49 1.06 -2.60
C ASP A 11 -14.93 1.03 -1.11
N ALA A 12 -14.43 0.09 -0.31
CA ALA A 12 -14.77 -0.13 1.10
C ALA A 12 -13.62 0.20 2.08
N ALA A 13 -12.63 1.01 1.70
CA ALA A 13 -11.47 1.27 2.55
C ALA A 13 -11.79 1.98 3.88
N ASP A 14 -11.33 1.40 4.99
CA ASP A 14 -11.39 2.02 6.32
C ASP A 14 -10.23 3.01 6.48
N MET A 15 -10.50 4.27 6.13
CA MET A 15 -9.51 5.35 6.19
C MET A 15 -8.96 5.64 7.60
N PRO A 16 -9.79 5.66 8.67
CA PRO A 16 -9.30 5.69 10.03
C PRO A 16 -8.33 4.55 10.36
N ALA A 17 -8.63 3.32 9.94
CA ALA A 17 -7.77 2.17 10.20
C ALA A 17 -6.43 2.26 9.44
N ILE A 18 -6.44 2.69 8.17
CA ILE A 18 -5.22 2.95 7.39
C ILE A 18 -4.32 3.97 8.11
N ARG A 19 -4.90 5.09 8.58
CA ARG A 19 -4.14 6.11 9.30
C ARG A 19 -3.54 5.57 10.60
N ALA A 20 -4.31 4.78 11.35
CA ALA A 20 -3.82 4.15 12.57
C ALA A 20 -2.63 3.21 12.31
N VAL A 21 -2.64 2.48 11.20
CA VAL A 21 -1.49 1.64 10.78
C VAL A 21 -0.28 2.49 10.45
N LEU A 22 -0.44 3.55 9.64
CA LEU A 22 0.66 4.45 9.32
C LEU A 22 1.29 5.06 10.57
N ASP A 23 0.47 5.50 11.53
CA ASP A 23 0.93 6.02 12.81
C ASP A 23 1.66 4.95 13.64
N ALA A 24 1.14 3.71 13.67
CA ALA A 24 1.74 2.60 14.42
C ALA A 24 3.11 2.18 13.87
N HIS A 25 3.29 2.25 12.55
CA HIS A 25 4.56 2.02 11.87
C HIS A 25 5.46 3.26 11.86
N GLN A 26 5.06 4.33 12.56
CA GLN A 26 5.80 5.58 12.66
C GLN A 26 6.14 6.16 11.29
N VAL A 27 5.21 6.02 10.34
CA VAL A 27 5.33 6.62 9.02
C VAL A 27 5.21 8.13 9.18
N GLN A 28 6.28 8.85 8.89
CA GLN A 28 6.39 10.28 9.13
C GLN A 28 6.77 11.02 7.86
N ALA A 29 6.31 12.26 7.75
CA ALA A 29 6.72 13.15 6.68
C ALA A 29 8.17 13.60 6.85
N ASP A 30 8.94 13.47 5.78
CA ASP A 30 10.27 14.05 5.59
C ASP A 30 10.26 14.84 4.26
N GLY A 31 9.98 16.15 4.37
CA GLY A 31 9.79 16.99 3.20
C GLY A 31 8.53 16.62 2.41
N LEU A 32 8.71 16.27 1.13
CA LEU A 32 7.60 15.89 0.22
C LEU A 32 7.16 14.44 0.43
N TYR A 33 8.02 13.61 1.00
CA TYR A 33 7.84 12.17 1.07
C TYR A 33 7.61 11.69 2.50
N LEU A 34 7.15 10.45 2.63
CA LEU A 34 6.96 9.74 3.87
C LEU A 34 8.06 8.68 4.03
N HIS A 35 8.47 8.45 5.27
CA HIS A 35 9.45 7.42 5.62
C HIS A 35 8.97 6.63 6.84
N ALA A 36 9.29 5.33 6.86
CA ALA A 36 9.05 4.47 8.01
C ALA A 36 10.38 3.88 8.50
N PRO A 37 10.60 3.76 9.83
CA PRO A 37 11.80 3.14 10.37
C PRO A 37 11.99 1.70 9.86
N GLY A 38 13.22 1.37 9.42
CA GLY A 38 13.57 0.03 8.96
C GLY A 38 13.05 -0.33 7.55
N ILE A 39 12.46 0.63 6.85
CA ILE A 39 12.11 0.53 5.43
C ILE A 39 13.03 1.44 4.64
N ASP A 40 13.90 0.83 3.83
CA ASP A 40 14.73 1.55 2.87
C ASP A 40 13.86 1.91 1.66
N GLY A 41 13.74 3.18 1.33
CA GLY A 41 12.93 3.66 0.21
C GLY A 41 12.16 4.93 0.55
N VAL A 42 11.27 5.30 -0.34
CA VAL A 42 10.46 6.52 -0.23
C VAL A 42 9.00 6.15 -0.35
N PHE A 43 8.16 6.65 0.55
CA PHE A 43 6.73 6.42 0.51
C PHE A 43 5.99 7.72 0.15
N GLU A 44 5.05 7.63 -0.78
CA GLU A 44 4.13 8.70 -1.12
C GLU A 44 2.71 8.22 -0.85
N SER A 45 1.86 9.11 -0.34
CA SER A 45 0.43 8.81 -0.22
C SER A 45 -0.42 10.02 -0.54
N SER A 46 -1.58 9.77 -1.15
CA SER A 46 -2.60 10.78 -1.41
C SER A 46 -3.96 10.27 -0.94
N TYR A 47 -4.78 11.23 -0.50
CA TYR A 47 -6.11 10.98 0.04
C TYR A 47 -7.12 11.80 -0.74
N LEU A 48 -8.17 11.15 -1.26
CA LEU A 48 -9.33 11.87 -1.79
C LEU A 48 -10.44 11.88 -0.74
N GLY A 49 -10.37 12.88 0.16
CA GLY A 49 -11.30 13.01 1.27
C GLY A 49 -11.26 11.81 2.21
N SER A 50 -12.44 11.28 2.56
CA SER A 50 -12.59 10.09 3.42
C SER A 50 -12.82 8.79 2.64
N ALA A 51 -12.80 8.83 1.31
CA ALA A 51 -13.33 7.75 0.48
C ALA A 51 -12.27 6.94 -0.29
N SER A 52 -11.05 7.46 -0.45
CA SER A 52 -10.03 6.78 -1.24
C SER A 52 -8.62 7.08 -0.76
N PHE A 53 -7.78 6.05 -0.85
CA PHE A 53 -6.35 6.05 -0.53
C PHE A 53 -5.57 5.55 -1.74
N TYR A 54 -4.51 6.28 -2.08
CA TYR A 54 -3.48 5.84 -3.01
C TYR A 54 -2.12 5.98 -2.33
N GLY A 55 -1.31 4.93 -2.37
CA GLY A 55 0.05 4.90 -1.84
C GLY A 55 1.03 4.38 -2.87
N GLN A 56 2.26 4.89 -2.84
CA GLN A 56 3.34 4.42 -3.70
C GLN A 56 4.64 4.33 -2.90
N LEU A 57 5.27 3.16 -2.88
CA LEU A 57 6.59 2.97 -2.27
C LEU A 57 7.60 2.76 -3.39
N PHE A 58 8.64 3.59 -3.41
CA PHE A 58 9.68 3.59 -4.44
C PHE A 58 10.99 3.02 -3.91
N GLY A 59 11.62 2.16 -4.70
CA GLY A 59 12.96 1.64 -4.48
C GLY A 59 13.08 0.78 -3.21
N ILE A 60 12.00 0.17 -2.76
CA ILE A 60 11.97 -0.58 -1.51
C ILE A 60 12.72 -1.90 -1.64
N THR A 61 13.58 -2.17 -0.65
CA THR A 61 14.17 -3.50 -0.48
C THR A 61 13.28 -4.33 0.45
N PRO A 62 12.88 -5.56 0.06
CA PRO A 62 12.09 -6.42 0.93
C PRO A 62 12.78 -6.63 2.29
N SER A 63 12.10 -6.26 3.36
CA SER A 63 12.55 -6.40 4.74
C SER A 63 11.37 -6.83 5.62
N PRO A 64 11.61 -7.43 6.80
CA PRO A 64 10.54 -7.76 7.73
C PRO A 64 9.66 -6.57 8.11
N ALA A 65 10.26 -5.37 8.26
CA ALA A 65 9.53 -4.14 8.55
C ALA A 65 8.62 -3.74 7.37
N ALA A 66 9.13 -3.80 6.13
CA ALA A 66 8.33 -3.51 4.94
C ALA A 66 7.19 -4.51 4.77
N CYS A 67 7.45 -5.81 4.96
CA CYS A 67 6.43 -6.85 4.92
C CYS A 67 5.34 -6.64 5.97
N SER A 68 5.71 -6.25 7.21
CA SER A 68 4.74 -6.00 8.27
C SER A 68 3.85 -4.80 7.96
N LEU A 69 4.44 -3.67 7.52
CA LEU A 69 3.67 -2.49 7.14
C LEU A 69 2.67 -2.80 6.03
N LEU A 70 3.12 -3.46 4.96
CA LEU A 70 2.27 -3.80 3.82
C LEU A 70 1.13 -4.75 4.20
N PHE A 71 1.41 -5.73 5.06
CA PHE A 71 0.39 -6.65 5.58
C PHE A 71 -0.65 -5.91 6.43
N ASP A 72 -0.21 -5.10 7.38
CA ASP A 72 -1.12 -4.36 8.27
C ASP A 72 -1.97 -3.36 7.49
N LEU A 73 -1.38 -2.67 6.51
CA LEU A 73 -2.09 -1.74 5.63
C LEU A 73 -3.19 -2.45 4.84
N ALA A 74 -2.88 -3.58 4.24
CA ALA A 74 -3.84 -4.34 3.46
C ALA A 74 -4.95 -4.96 4.33
N VAL A 75 -4.62 -5.46 5.52
CA VAL A 75 -5.65 -6.00 6.43
C VAL A 75 -6.59 -4.90 6.95
N ALA A 76 -6.04 -3.73 7.31
CA ALA A 76 -6.78 -2.66 7.95
C ALA A 76 -7.64 -1.85 6.96
N GLY A 77 -7.05 -1.43 5.84
CA GLY A 77 -7.78 -0.88 4.72
C GLY A 77 -7.80 -1.95 3.65
N PRO A 78 -8.92 -2.50 3.19
CA PRO A 78 -8.91 -3.46 2.09
C PRO A 78 -8.21 -2.86 0.85
N LEU A 79 -6.90 -3.15 0.70
CA LEU A 79 -6.00 -2.56 -0.29
C LEU A 79 -5.55 -3.60 -1.31
N ILE A 80 -5.46 -3.15 -2.56
CA ILE A 80 -4.83 -3.86 -3.67
C ILE A 80 -3.37 -3.40 -3.73
N ILE A 81 -2.42 -4.33 -3.67
CA ILE A 81 -0.99 -4.05 -3.78
C ILE A 81 -0.45 -4.63 -5.09
N THR A 82 0.22 -3.81 -5.91
CA THR A 82 0.92 -4.23 -7.13
C THR A 82 2.42 -3.91 -7.06
N CYS A 83 3.25 -4.59 -7.86
CA CYS A 83 4.70 -4.46 -7.83
C CYS A 83 5.37 -4.31 -9.22
N GLU A 84 6.49 -3.58 -9.27
CA GLU A 84 7.37 -3.42 -10.45
C GLU A 84 8.85 -3.40 -10.00
N PRO A 85 9.83 -3.99 -10.73
CA PRO A 85 9.68 -4.85 -11.89
C PRO A 85 9.16 -6.24 -11.53
N GLY A 86 8.30 -6.78 -12.38
CA GLY A 86 7.70 -8.10 -12.23
C GLY A 86 6.34 -8.14 -12.92
N PRO A 87 5.73 -9.33 -13.13
CA PRO A 87 4.29 -9.38 -13.36
C PRO A 87 3.61 -8.71 -12.14
N PRO A 88 2.54 -7.91 -12.31
CA PRO A 88 1.83 -7.35 -11.16
C PRO A 88 1.21 -8.50 -10.39
N GLN A 89 1.93 -9.02 -9.39
CA GLN A 89 1.36 -9.96 -8.45
C GLN A 89 0.49 -9.13 -7.52
N ILE A 90 -0.81 -9.21 -7.75
CA ILE A 90 -1.79 -8.57 -6.87
C ILE A 90 -1.79 -9.35 -5.55
N VAL A 91 -1.35 -8.70 -4.49
CA VAL A 91 -1.50 -9.23 -3.12
C VAL A 91 -2.77 -8.62 -2.54
N LEU A 92 -3.80 -9.45 -2.40
CA LEU A 92 -5.03 -9.13 -1.69
C LEU A 92 -4.85 -9.59 -0.25
N CYS A 93 -4.85 -8.65 0.69
CA CYS A 93 -5.04 -8.96 2.10
C CYS A 93 -6.13 -8.01 2.59
N GLY A 94 -7.05 -8.50 3.40
CA GLY A 94 -8.24 -7.75 3.83
C GLY A 94 -9.48 -8.65 3.90
N ALA A 95 -10.25 -8.54 4.98
CA ALA A 95 -11.54 -9.20 5.08
C ALA A 95 -12.56 -8.48 4.19
N GLY A 96 -13.22 -9.19 3.27
CA GLY A 96 -14.32 -8.65 2.48
C GLY A 96 -13.98 -8.11 1.09
N ILE A 97 -12.79 -8.38 0.55
CA ILE A 97 -12.50 -8.16 -0.87
C ILE A 97 -12.78 -9.46 -1.63
N GLU A 98 -13.68 -9.42 -2.60
CA GLU A 98 -13.96 -10.57 -3.46
C GLU A 98 -12.99 -10.60 -4.65
N PRO A 99 -12.52 -11.79 -5.11
CA PRO A 99 -11.61 -11.88 -6.26
C PRO A 99 -12.12 -11.19 -7.54
N ALA A 100 -13.44 -11.04 -7.68
CA ALA A 100 -14.07 -10.38 -8.82
C ALA A 100 -13.93 -8.84 -8.81
N GLU A 101 -13.59 -8.24 -7.67
CA GLU A 101 -13.43 -6.78 -7.49
C GLU A 101 -12.01 -6.31 -7.88
N VAL A 102 -11.15 -7.24 -8.27
CA VAL A 102 -9.74 -7.02 -8.53
C VAL A 102 -9.52 -6.70 -10.01
N VAL A 103 -8.97 -5.53 -10.29
CA VAL A 103 -8.61 -5.12 -11.65
C VAL A 103 -7.18 -5.55 -11.95
N ASP A 104 -6.99 -6.37 -12.98
CA ASP A 104 -5.67 -6.71 -13.51
C ASP A 104 -5.19 -5.63 -14.49
N GLU A 105 -4.36 -4.72 -14.00
CA GLU A 105 -3.79 -3.60 -14.76
C GLU A 105 -2.75 -4.06 -15.82
N SER A 106 -2.34 -5.35 -15.84
CA SER A 106 -1.54 -5.88 -16.95
C SER A 106 -2.38 -6.22 -18.18
N ILE A 107 -3.70 -6.21 -18.06
CA ILE A 107 -4.63 -6.51 -19.13
C ILE A 107 -5.21 -5.17 -19.65
N PRO A 108 -5.05 -4.84 -20.95
CA PRO A 108 -5.66 -3.66 -21.55
C PRO A 108 -7.20 -3.67 -21.40
N PRO A 109 -7.86 -2.50 -21.32
CA PRO A 109 -9.32 -2.40 -21.18
C PRO A 109 -10.11 -2.94 -22.37
#